data_AF-A0A540XA49-F1
#
_entry.id   AF-A0A540XA49-F1
#
_cell.length_a   1.000
_cell.length_b   1.000
_cell.length_c   1.000
_cell.angle_alpha   90.00
_cell.angle_beta   90.00
_cell.angle_gamma   90.00
#
_symmetry.space_group_name_H-M   'P 1'
#
loop_
_entity.id
_entity.type
_entity.pdbx_description
1 polymer ?
#
loop_
_entity_poly.entity_id
_entity_poly.type
_entity_poly.pdbx_seq_one_letter_code
_entity_poly.pdbx_strand_id
1 'polypeptide(L)'
;MTLSRWVVGMSALLVSACGGPPPEQSEEATPAAEVSTVEQHSEPPGGEVRYGEHRTYYTSATKTTWAGAWHYDCEGYITVSGQVTPYYTDIRFICP
;
A
#
# COMPACT_ATOMS: atom_id res chain seq x y z
N MET A 1 27.28 -38.53 -36.86
CA MET A 1 26.33 -37.48 -36.43
C MET A 1 25.27 -37.45 -37.52
N THR A 2 23.96 -37.64 -37.31
CA THR A 2 23.12 -37.47 -36.12
C THR A 2 21.84 -38.27 -36.37
N LEU A 3 21.19 -38.68 -35.28
CA LEU A 3 20.09 -39.65 -35.20
C LEU A 3 18.79 -39.23 -35.90
N SER A 4 18.15 -40.22 -36.52
CA SER A 4 16.76 -40.23 -36.96
C SER A 4 15.81 -40.54 -35.80
N ARG A 5 14.66 -39.85 -35.76
CA ARG A 5 13.34 -40.22 -35.18
C ARG A 5 12.42 -38.98 -35.30
N TRP A 6 11.47 -38.93 -36.23
CA TRP A 6 10.07 -39.46 -36.14
C TRP A 6 9.43 -39.13 -34.77
N VAL A 7 8.23 -38.56 -34.63
CA VAL A 7 7.12 -38.20 -35.50
C VAL A 7 6.12 -37.41 -34.63
N VAL A 8 5.46 -36.42 -35.22
CA VAL A 8 4.05 -35.99 -35.03
C VAL A 8 3.44 -35.94 -33.62
N GLY A 9 3.00 -34.73 -33.27
CA GLY A 9 1.72 -34.48 -32.61
C GLY A 9 1.31 -33.05 -32.93
N MET A 10 0.45 -32.79 -33.93
CA MET A 10 -1.03 -32.70 -33.78
C MET A 10 -1.40 -31.81 -32.59
N SER A 11 -2.08 -30.68 -32.71
CA SER A 11 -3.18 -30.29 -33.60
C SER A 11 -3.36 -28.77 -33.45
N ALA A 12 -3.61 -28.04 -34.55
CA ALA A 12 -4.96 -27.61 -34.99
C ALA A 12 -5.70 -26.82 -33.89
N LEU A 13 -6.05 -25.55 -34.05
CA LEU A 13 -6.94 -24.95 -35.07
C LEU A 13 -6.66 -23.42 -35.01
N LEU A 14 -6.48 -22.67 -36.12
CA LEU A 14 -7.54 -22.15 -37.01
C LEU A 14 -8.72 -21.57 -36.17
N VAL A 15 -9.32 -20.40 -36.38
CA VAL A 15 -9.37 -19.40 -37.45
C VAL A 15 -10.36 -18.33 -36.94
N SER A 16 -10.20 -17.08 -37.41
CA SER A 16 -11.24 -16.03 -37.58
C SER A 16 -12.11 -15.52 -36.41
N ALA A 17 -12.16 -14.18 -36.27
CA ALA A 17 -13.35 -13.30 -36.36
C ALA A 17 -13.04 -12.00 -35.59
N CYS A 18 -12.79 -10.84 -36.20
CA CYS A 18 -13.76 -9.92 -36.81
C CYS A 18 -14.94 -9.52 -35.90
N GLY A 19 -14.88 -8.31 -35.32
CA GLY A 19 -16.01 -7.37 -35.30
C GLY A 19 -17.09 -7.43 -34.21
N GLY A 20 -16.87 -6.68 -33.11
CA GLY A 20 -17.88 -5.91 -32.34
C GLY A 20 -18.71 -6.62 -31.25
N PRO A 21 -19.41 -5.90 -30.34
CA PRO A 21 -19.38 -4.48 -29.92
C PRO A 21 -18.76 -4.29 -28.50
N PRO A 22 -18.56 -3.05 -27.98
CA PRO A 22 -17.98 -2.88 -26.64
C PRO A 22 -19.06 -3.13 -25.57
N PRO A 23 -18.72 -3.77 -24.44
CA PRO A 23 -19.45 -3.52 -23.22
C PRO A 23 -18.92 -2.23 -22.61
N GLU A 24 -19.73 -1.17 -22.66
CA GLU A 24 -19.73 -0.16 -21.61
C GLU A 24 -19.89 -0.91 -20.28
N GLN A 25 -18.89 -0.80 -19.42
CA GLN A 25 -19.10 -0.91 -17.99
C GLN A 25 -18.26 0.18 -17.35
N SER A 26 -19.00 1.19 -16.89
CA SER A 26 -18.60 2.18 -15.92
C SER A 26 -17.69 1.57 -14.84
N GLU A 27 -16.39 1.75 -14.97
CA GLU A 27 -15.56 1.93 -13.79
C GLU A 27 -15.72 3.38 -13.39
N GLU A 28 -16.78 3.59 -12.60
CA GLU A 28 -16.90 4.72 -11.70
C GLU A 28 -15.58 4.80 -10.94
N ALA A 29 -14.73 5.74 -11.37
CA ALA A 29 -13.47 6.04 -10.72
C ALA A 29 -13.81 6.39 -9.28
N THR A 30 -13.66 5.41 -8.39
CA THR A 30 -13.65 5.63 -6.95
C THR A 30 -12.75 6.83 -6.72
N PRO A 31 -13.25 7.96 -6.18
CA PRO A 31 -12.40 9.11 -5.98
C PRO A 31 -11.24 8.65 -5.10
N ALA A 32 -10.03 8.77 -5.62
CA ALA A 32 -8.82 8.54 -4.84
C ALA A 32 -9.00 9.33 -3.55
N ALA A 33 -9.00 8.62 -2.41
CA ALA A 33 -9.17 9.24 -1.11
C ALA A 33 -8.21 10.44 -1.03
N GLU A 34 -8.78 11.60 -0.74
CA GLU A 34 -8.07 12.87 -0.66
C GLU A 34 -6.92 12.71 0.33
N VAL A 35 -5.70 12.55 -0.19
CA VAL A 35 -4.49 12.49 0.61
C VAL A 35 -4.23 13.92 1.07
N SER A 36 -4.78 14.28 2.22
CA SER A 36 -4.43 15.52 2.90
C SER A 36 -2.93 15.50 3.16
N THR A 37 -2.19 16.32 2.44
CA THR A 37 -0.77 16.55 2.67
C THR A 37 -0.68 17.37 3.96
N VAL A 38 -0.34 16.69 5.05
CA VAL A 38 -0.19 17.31 6.37
C VAL A 38 1.02 18.25 6.34
N GLU A 39 0.81 19.51 6.70
CA GLU A 39 1.88 20.49 6.87
C GLU A 39 2.92 19.98 7.89
N GLN A 40 4.18 19.96 7.49
CA GLN A 40 5.29 19.61 8.37
C GLN A 40 5.63 20.82 9.25
N HIS A 41 5.36 20.69 10.55
CA HIS A 41 5.77 21.68 11.55
C HIS A 41 6.98 21.14 12.33
N SER A 42 8.04 21.94 12.44
CA SER A 42 9.21 21.66 13.27
C SER A 42 9.34 22.77 14.30
N GLU A 43 9.37 22.43 15.59
CA GLU A 43 9.59 23.38 16.68
C GLU A 43 10.81 22.93 17.50
N PRO A 44 11.77 23.83 17.79
CA PRO A 44 13.00 23.45 18.50
C PRO A 44 12.68 23.07 19.95
N PRO A 45 13.27 21.99 20.49
CA PRO A 45 12.88 21.48 21.80
C PRO A 45 13.63 22.17 22.94
N GLY A 46 12.93 22.44 24.05
CA GLY A 46 13.53 22.74 25.35
C GLY A 46 14.25 21.52 25.94
N GLY A 47 15.16 21.75 26.88
CA GLY A 47 16.12 20.77 27.43
C GLY A 47 15.57 19.61 28.29
N GLU A 48 14.37 19.11 27.99
CA GLU A 48 13.74 17.97 28.64
C GLU A 48 13.94 16.67 27.83
N VAL A 49 13.71 15.50 28.47
CA VAL A 49 13.76 14.20 27.81
C VAL A 49 12.70 14.15 26.71
N ARG A 50 13.14 13.97 25.47
CA ARG A 50 12.26 13.86 24.30
C ARG A 50 11.82 12.42 24.10
N TYR A 51 10.62 12.26 23.54
CA TYR A 51 10.08 10.97 23.15
C TYR A 51 9.64 10.99 21.70
N GLY A 52 9.94 9.93 20.97
CA GLY A 52 9.31 9.62 19.70
C GLY A 52 8.19 8.60 19.89
N GLU A 53 7.32 8.49 18.91
CA GLU A 53 6.20 7.54 18.91
C GLU A 53 6.02 6.91 17.53
N HIS A 54 5.71 5.62 17.51
CA HIS A 54 5.30 4.89 16.32
C HIS A 54 3.94 4.25 16.59
N ARG A 55 3.00 4.47 15.69
CA ARG A 55 1.65 3.91 15.75
C ARG A 55 1.33 3.17 14.47
N THR A 56 0.91 1.92 14.61
CA THR A 56 0.45 1.07 13.50
C THR A 56 -1.06 0.93 13.57
N TYR A 57 -1.74 1.23 12.47
CA TYR A 57 -3.18 1.07 12.30
C TYR A 57 -3.50 -0.24 11.57
N TYR A 58 -4.64 -0.83 11.91
CA TYR A 58 -5.12 -2.09 11.37
C TYR A 58 -6.56 -1.96 10.87
N THR A 59 -6.96 -2.81 9.94
CA THR A 59 -8.32 -2.73 9.36
C THR A 59 -9.41 -3.19 10.33
N SER A 60 -9.06 -3.98 11.35
CA SER A 60 -9.99 -4.55 12.33
C SER A 60 -9.35 -4.78 13.70
N ALA A 61 -10.17 -5.12 14.68
CA ALA A 61 -9.75 -5.39 16.06
C ALA A 61 -8.81 -6.60 16.21
N THR A 62 -8.75 -7.51 15.23
CA THR A 62 -7.83 -8.65 15.28
C THR A 62 -6.38 -8.24 15.05
N LYS A 63 -6.14 -7.02 14.54
CA LYS A 63 -4.80 -6.44 14.32
C LYS A 63 -3.89 -7.32 13.46
N THR A 64 -4.46 -8.03 12.50
CA THR A 64 -3.73 -8.93 11.59
C THR A 64 -3.45 -8.31 10.23
N THR A 65 -4.25 -7.33 9.81
CA THR A 65 -4.14 -6.68 8.50
C THR A 65 -3.79 -5.21 8.69
N TRP A 66 -2.63 -4.81 8.16
CA TRP A 66 -2.16 -3.43 8.22
C TRP A 66 -3.10 -2.50 7.44
N ALA A 67 -3.36 -1.33 7.99
CA ALA A 67 -4.14 -0.27 7.35
C ALA A 67 -3.33 1.01 7.15
N GLY A 68 -2.43 1.34 8.09
CA GLY A 68 -1.68 2.59 8.06
C GLY A 68 -0.62 2.65 9.15
N ALA A 69 0.17 3.71 9.12
CA ALA A 69 1.12 4.04 10.18
C ALA A 69 1.19 5.55 10.40
N TRP A 70 1.43 5.95 11.64
CA TRP A 70 1.77 7.30 12.04
C TRP A 70 3.06 7.25 12.85
N HIS A 71 3.98 8.16 12.59
CA HIS A 71 5.27 8.21 13.27
C HIS A 71 5.64 9.64 13.58
N TYR A 72 6.02 9.87 14.83
CA TYR A 72 6.60 11.11 15.32
C TYR A 72 8.02 10.83 15.74
N ASP A 73 8.98 11.47 15.05
CA ASP A 73 10.39 11.25 15.28
C ASP A 73 10.98 12.18 16.34
N CYS A 74 12.25 11.96 16.61
CA CYS A 74 13.02 12.74 17.57
C CYS A 74 13.50 14.09 17.03
N GLU A 75 13.18 14.46 15.80
CA GLU A 75 13.49 15.76 15.21
C GLU A 75 12.25 16.66 15.16
N GLY A 76 11.08 16.10 15.49
CA GLY A 76 9.80 16.80 15.52
C GLY A 76 8.97 16.58 14.26
N TYR A 77 9.42 15.73 13.33
CA TYR A 77 8.65 15.44 12.13
C TYR A 77 7.59 14.38 12.40
N ILE A 78 6.43 14.62 11.80
CA ILE A 78 5.33 13.66 11.77
C ILE A 78 5.24 13.10 10.35
N THR A 79 5.14 11.78 10.25
CA THR A 79 4.86 11.07 9.01
C THR A 79 3.63 10.20 9.17
N VAL A 80 2.79 10.17 8.13
CA VAL A 80 1.56 9.37 8.10
C VAL A 80 1.49 8.63 6.77
N SER A 81 1.10 7.37 6.81
CA SER A 81 0.90 6.53 5.64
C SER A 81 -0.34 5.65 5.79
N GLY A 82 -1.00 5.35 4.68
CA GLY A 82 -2.20 4.51 4.65
C GLY A 82 -3.42 5.18 5.29
N GLN A 83 -4.23 4.38 5.99
CA GLN A 83 -5.49 4.80 6.61
C GLN A 83 -5.40 4.81 8.13
N VAL A 84 -5.95 5.86 8.74
CA VAL A 84 -6.14 5.96 10.19
C VAL A 84 -7.41 5.22 10.58
N THR A 85 -7.30 4.31 11.52
CA THR A 85 -8.41 3.48 12.00
C THR A 85 -8.46 3.50 13.55
N PRO A 86 -9.57 3.09 14.17
CA PRO A 86 -9.62 2.97 15.63
C PRO A 86 -8.83 1.77 16.17
N TYR A 87 -8.38 0.86 15.31
CA TYR A 87 -7.64 -0.34 15.72
C TYR A 87 -6.15 -0.10 15.54
N TYR A 88 -5.44 0.23 16.62
CA TYR A 88 -4.02 0.55 16.53
C TYR A 88 -3.18 -0.06 17.66
N THR A 89 -1.87 -0.07 17.45
CA THR A 89 -0.84 -0.30 18.47
C THR A 89 0.15 0.84 18.43
N ASP A 90 0.52 1.35 19.61
CA ASP A 90 1.48 2.43 19.80
C ASP A 90 2.72 1.95 20.57
N ILE A 91 3.87 2.51 20.20
CA ILE A 91 5.15 2.32 20.88
C ILE A 91 5.78 3.69 21.05
N ARG A 92 6.16 4.02 22.28
CA ARG A 92 6.90 5.25 22.61
C ARG A 92 8.34 4.90 22.95
N PHE A 93 9.27 5.71 22.49
CA PHE A 93 10.70 5.51 22.71
C PHE A 93 11.36 6.83 23.13
N ILE A 94 12.42 6.74 23.92
CA ILE A 94 13.19 7.91 24.36
C ILE A 94 14.08 8.35 23.20
N CYS A 95 14.09 9.64 22.93
CA CYS A 95 14.99 10.24 21.96
C CYS A 95 16.39 10.41 22.55
N PRO A 96 17.44 10.13 21.75
CA PRO A 96 18.83 10.30 22.17
C PRO A 96 19.20 11.77 22.38
#